data_AF-A0A385YUQ8-F1
#
_entry.id   AF-A0A385YUQ8-F1
#
_cell.length_a   1.000
_cell.length_b   1.000
_cell.length_c   1.000
_cell.angle_alpha   90.00
_cell.angle_beta   90.00
_cell.angle_gamma   90.00
#
_symmetry.space_group_name_H-M   'P 1'
#
loop_
_entity.id
_entity.type
_entity.pdbx_description
1 polymer ?
#
loop_
_entity_poly.entity_id
_entity_poly.type
_entity_poly.pdbx_seq_one_letter_code
_entity_poly.pdbx_strand_id
1 'polypeptide(L)'
;MKNTLGEIIIYELEDTPRIIVNNQIINNATLKWNKEGCGQGFLTLDGIAKQINTVDVIYVWCELGLSGKIYIYNNYDDEKWYLHGTTRGYA
;
A
#
# COMPACT_ATOMS: atom_id res chain seq x y z
N MET A 1 -20.39 -5.09 -5.91
CA MET A 1 -19.87 -4.48 -4.65
C MET A 1 -18.76 -3.53 -5.04
N LYS A 2 -18.80 -2.27 -4.61
CA LYS A 2 -17.67 -1.35 -4.83
C LYS A 2 -16.42 -1.96 -4.19
N ASN A 3 -15.30 -1.99 -4.90
CA ASN A 3 -14.04 -2.45 -4.34
C ASN A 3 -13.54 -1.38 -3.37
N THR A 4 -13.99 -1.44 -2.11
CA THR A 4 -13.78 -0.39 -1.10
C THR A 4 -12.34 -0.29 -0.62
N LEU A 5 -11.48 -1.26 -0.95
CA LEU A 5 -10.09 -1.26 -0.51
C LEU A 5 -9.23 -0.23 -1.26
N GLY A 6 -9.52 0.05 -2.53
CA GLY A 6 -8.74 1.01 -3.34
C GLY A 6 -8.70 2.44 -2.75
N GLU A 7 -9.70 2.80 -1.94
CA GLU A 7 -9.83 4.09 -1.26
C GLU A 7 -9.06 4.16 0.07
N ILE A 8 -8.51 3.04 0.56
CA ILE A 8 -7.75 3.00 1.83
C ILE A 8 -6.51 3.89 1.71
N ILE A 9 -6.38 4.81 2.66
CA ILE A 9 -5.25 5.74 2.76
C ILE A 9 -4.07 5.08 3.46
N ILE A 10 -2.91 5.18 2.82
CA ILE A 10 -1.58 4.80 3.29
C ILE A 10 -0.80 6.08 3.54
N TYR A 11 -0.11 6.15 4.68
CA TYR A 11 0.67 7.33 5.07
C TYR A 11 2.17 7.12 4.81
N GLU A 12 2.82 8.19 4.34
CA GLU A 12 4.27 8.34 4.13
C GLU A 12 4.97 8.47 5.50
N LEU A 13 4.96 7.41 6.30
CA LEU A 13 5.87 7.25 7.44
C LEU A 13 7.04 6.41 6.94
N GLU A 14 8.27 6.93 7.05
CA GLU A 14 9.47 6.09 6.92
C GLU A 14 9.26 4.86 7.83
N ASP A 15 9.38 3.66 7.26
CA ASP A 15 9.16 2.33 7.87
C ASP A 15 7.74 1.77 7.97
N THR A 16 6.67 2.52 7.64
CA THR A 16 5.31 2.00 7.86
C THR A 16 4.74 1.24 6.65
N PRO A 17 4.72 1.77 5.41
CA PRO A 17 4.34 0.97 4.26
C PRO A 17 5.58 0.36 3.58
N ARG A 18 5.64 -0.97 3.53
CA ARG A 18 6.53 -1.71 2.63
C ARG A 18 5.75 -2.07 1.37
N ILE A 19 6.14 -1.50 0.25
CA ILE A 19 5.53 -1.74 -1.05
C ILE A 19 6.44 -2.70 -1.81
N ILE A 20 5.91 -3.86 -2.21
CA ILE A 20 6.69 -4.93 -2.83
C ILE A 20 6.06 -5.25 -4.19
N VAL A 21 6.89 -5.23 -5.24
CA VAL A 21 6.50 -5.57 -6.62
C VAL A 21 7.55 -6.53 -7.14
N ASN A 22 7.13 -7.67 -7.70
CA ASN A 22 8.04 -8.69 -8.23
C ASN A 22 9.20 -9.04 -7.27
N ASN A 23 8.86 -9.24 -5.99
CA ASN A 23 9.80 -9.55 -4.92
C ASN A 23 10.87 -8.46 -4.61
N GLN A 24 10.67 -7.24 -5.10
CA GLN A 24 11.53 -6.08 -4.83
C GLN A 24 10.77 -5.03 -4.01
N ILE A 25 11.44 -4.46 -3.00
CA ILE A 25 10.87 -3.37 -2.21
C ILE A 25 11.05 -2.07 -3.01
N ILE A 26 9.93 -1.38 -3.26
CA ILE A 26 9.92 -0.05 -3.88
C ILE A 26 10.27 0.98 -2.81
N ASN A 27 11.22 1.85 -3.10
CA ASN A 27 11.58 2.95 -2.20
C ASN A 27 10.41 3.96 -2.15
N ASN A 28 9.86 4.22 -0.96
CA ASN A 28 8.72 5.14 -0.80
C ASN A 28 9.01 6.55 -1.33
N ALA A 29 10.27 7.00 -1.32
CA ALA A 29 10.65 8.31 -1.86
C ALA A 29 10.48 8.43 -3.39
N THR A 30 10.33 7.32 -4.12
CA THR A 30 10.06 7.35 -5.57
C THR A 30 8.59 7.60 -5.89
N LEU A 31 7.70 7.46 -4.90
CA LEU A 31 6.28 7.74 -5.05
C LEU A 31 6.00 9.23 -4.79
N LYS A 32 5.02 9.76 -5.51
CA LYS A 32 4.53 11.13 -5.34
C LYS A 32 3.41 11.13 -4.31
N TRP A 33 3.78 11.31 -3.05
CA TRP A 33 2.81 11.39 -1.96
C TRP A 33 2.06 12.72 -1.98
N ASN A 34 0.74 12.68 -1.77
CA ASN A 34 -0.06 13.89 -1.62
C ASN A 34 0.24 14.51 -0.26
N LYS A 35 0.43 15.83 -0.21
CA LYS A 35 0.68 16.57 1.03
C LYS A 35 -0.39 17.62 1.22
N GLU A 36 -1.05 17.60 2.37
CA GLU A 36 -2.00 18.64 2.78
C GLU A 36 -1.38 19.46 3.92
N GLY A 37 -1.03 20.72 3.62
CA GLY A 37 -0.40 21.64 4.57
C GLY A 37 0.96 21.15 5.10
N CYS A 38 1.16 21.24 6.42
CA CYS A 38 2.34 20.71 7.10
C CYS A 38 2.24 19.19 7.38
N GLY A 39 1.26 18.52 6.78
CA GLY A 39 0.90 17.14 7.08
C GLY A 39 1.84 16.11 6.46
N GLN A 40 1.72 14.90 6.99
CA GLN A 40 2.32 13.69 6.46
C GLN A 40 1.81 13.40 5.04
N GLY A 41 2.71 12.95 4.17
CA GLY A 41 2.32 12.50 2.83
C GLY A 41 1.35 11.32 2.89
N PHE A 42 0.46 11.20 1.92
CA PHE A 42 -0.48 10.09 1.83
C PHE A 42 -0.81 9.69 0.39
N LEU A 43 -1.17 8.42 0.20
CA LEU A 43 -1.70 7.87 -1.04
C LEU A 43 -2.80 6.87 -0.74
N THR A 44 -3.78 6.74 -1.62
CA THR A 44 -4.68 5.58 -1.55
C THR A 44 -4.01 4.34 -2.13
N LEU A 45 -4.50 3.14 -1.81
CA LEU A 45 -4.05 1.91 -2.46
C LEU A 45 -4.16 2.00 -3.99
N ASP A 46 -5.27 2.52 -4.54
CA ASP A 46 -5.38 2.78 -5.98
C ASP A 46 -4.40 3.85 -6.48
N GLY A 47 -4.06 4.83 -5.65
CA GLY A 47 -3.03 5.81 -5.95
C GLY A 47 -1.66 5.16 -6.12
N ILE A 48 -1.32 4.20 -5.25
CA ILE A 48 -0.09 3.40 -5.34
C ILE A 48 -0.11 2.56 -6.63
N ALA A 49 -1.18 1.79 -6.88
CA ALA A 49 -1.29 0.96 -8.09
C ALA A 49 -1.15 1.80 -9.38
N LYS A 50 -1.81 2.96 -9.45
CA LYS A 50 -1.74 3.87 -10.59
C LYS A 50 -0.34 4.44 -10.81
N GLN A 51 0.40 4.73 -9.75
CA GLN A 51 1.77 5.25 -9.87
C GLN A 51 2.77 4.18 -10.28
N ILE A 52 2.62 2.96 -9.75
CA ILE A 52 3.48 1.83 -10.10
C ILE A 52 3.21 1.37 -11.54
N ASN A 53 1.94 1.35 -11.95
CA ASN A 53 1.49 1.05 -13.31
C ASN A 53 2.16 -0.23 -13.88
N THR A 54 1.98 -1.34 -13.17
CA THR A 54 2.51 -2.65 -13.55
C THR A 54 1.39 -3.67 -13.71
N VAL A 55 1.64 -4.71 -14.50
CA VAL A 55 0.82 -5.92 -14.56
C VAL A 55 1.17 -6.92 -13.45
N ASP A 56 2.26 -6.68 -12.72
CA ASP A 56 2.68 -7.55 -11.63
C ASP A 56 1.78 -7.41 -10.39
N VAL A 57 1.86 -8.41 -9.51
CA VAL A 57 1.26 -8.35 -8.18
C VAL A 57 1.96 -7.28 -7.33
N ILE A 58 1.18 -6.41 -6.68
CA ILE A 58 1.67 -5.41 -5.74
C ILE A 58 1.24 -5.81 -4.34
N TYR A 59 2.19 -5.94 -3.42
CA TYR A 59 1.91 -6.05 -2.00
C TYR A 59 2.13 -4.69 -1.32
N VAL A 60 1.20 -4.30 -0.46
CA VAL A 60 1.34 -3.14 0.42
C VAL A 60 1.19 -3.63 1.85
N TRP A 61 2.30 -3.71 2.56
CA TRP A 61 2.34 -4.12 3.96
C TRP A 61 2.47 -2.88 4.84
N CYS A 62 1.42 -2.59 5.61
CA CYS A 62 1.41 -1.50 6.58
C CYS A 62 1.58 -2.07 7.99
N GLU A 63 2.66 -1.74 8.68
CA GLU A 63 2.88 -2.14 10.07
C GLU A 63 2.51 -1.01 11.03
N LEU A 64 1.58 -1.26 11.97
CA LEU A 64 1.38 -0.40 13.13
C LEU A 64 1.88 -1.13 14.39
N GLY A 65 2.18 -0.37 15.44
CA GLY A 65 2.78 -0.94 16.67
C GLY A 65 2.04 -2.15 17.26
N LEU A 66 0.71 -2.22 17.11
CA LEU A 66 -0.09 -3.33 17.64
C LEU A 66 -0.59 -4.32 16.58
N SER A 67 -0.58 -3.94 15.30
CA SER A 67 -1.11 -4.77 14.21
C SER A 67 -0.66 -4.25 12.85
N GLY A 68 -0.42 -5.14 11.91
CA GLY A 68 -0.23 -4.77 10.51
C GLY A 68 -1.31 -5.34 9.60
N LYS A 69 -1.43 -4.75 8.41
CA LYS A 69 -2.30 -5.23 7.33
C LYS A 69 -1.47 -5.38 6.07
N ILE A 70 -1.74 -6.46 5.33
CA ILE A 70 -1.12 -6.74 4.05
C ILE A 70 -2.23 -6.70 3.01
N TYR A 71 -2.11 -5.76 2.07
CA TYR A 71 -2.98 -5.65 0.91
C TYR A 71 -2.25 -6.20 -0.30
N ILE A 72 -3.00 -6.84 -1.21
CA ILE A 72 -2.48 -7.40 -2.45
C ILE A 72 -3.32 -6.91 -3.62
N TYR A 73 -2.67 -6.41 -4.67
CA TYR A 73 -3.28 -5.97 -5.92
C TYR A 73 -2.96 -6.94 -7.05
N ASN A 74 -3.91 -7.12 -7.96
CA ASN A 74 -3.75 -7.90 -9.20
C ASN A 74 -3.32 -9.36 -8.99
N ASN A 75 -3.76 -9.99 -7.89
CA ASN A 75 -3.39 -11.37 -7.59
C ASN A 75 -3.96 -12.41 -8.58
N TYR A 76 -5.00 -12.04 -9.33
CA TYR A 76 -5.71 -12.92 -10.25
C TYR A 76 -5.91 -12.27 -11.63
N ASP A 77 -5.00 -11.37 -12.04
CA ASP A 77 -5.12 -10.57 -13.28
C ASP A 77 -6.46 -9.84 -13.41
N ASP A 78 -6.96 -9.32 -12.28
CA ASP A 78 -8.29 -8.74 -12.18
C ASP A 78 -8.29 -7.26 -11.76
N GLU A 79 -7.10 -6.67 -11.63
CA GLU A 79 -6.89 -5.26 -11.27
C GLU A 79 -7.63 -4.84 -9.98
N LYS A 80 -7.70 -5.75 -8.99
CA LYS A 80 -8.37 -5.50 -7.71
C LYS A 80 -7.46 -5.67 -6.52
N TRP A 81 -7.76 -4.89 -5.49
CA TRP A 81 -7.21 -5.04 -4.15
C TRP A 81 -7.94 -6.10 -3.34
N TYR A 82 -7.17 -6.84 -2.56
CA TYR A 82 -7.63 -7.81 -1.58
C TYR A 82 -6.88 -7.61 -0.25
N LEU A 83 -7.54 -7.88 0.87
CA LEU A 83 -6.83 -8.06 2.14
C LEU A 83 -6.18 -9.44 2.12
N HIS A 84 -4.86 -9.49 2.05
CA HIS A 84 -4.10 -10.73 2.01
C HIS A 84 -3.90 -11.32 3.40
N GLY A 85 -3.64 -10.48 4.40
CA GLY A 85 -3.41 -10.94 5.76
C GLY A 85 -3.24 -9.81 6.77
N THR A 86 -3.06 -10.20 8.02
CA THR A 86 -2.76 -9.30 9.13
C THR A 86 -1.53 -9.80 9.88
N THR A 87 -0.76 -8.89 10.45
CA THR A 87 0.36 -9.23 11.34
C THR A 87 0.04 -8.78 12.76
N ARG A 88 0.54 -9.51 13.76
CA ARG A 88 0.54 -9.05 15.15
C ARG A 88 1.73 -8.10 15.29
N GLY A 89 1.48 -6.84 15.65
CA GLY A 89 2.56 -5.88 15.85
C GLY A 89 3.45 -6.29 17.02
N TYR A 90 4.61 -5.64 17.14
CA TYR A 90 5.50 -5.80 18.29
C TYR A 90 5.11 -4.77 19.35
N ALA A 91 4.46 -5.22 20.42
CA ALA A 91 4.18 -4.41 21.61
C ALA A 91 5.36 -4.42 22.58
#